data_AF-A0A1I2AAR8-F1
#
_entry.id   AF-A0A1I2AAR8-F1
#
_cell.length_a   1.000
_cell.length_b   1.000
_cell.length_c   1.000
_cell.angle_alpha   90.00
_cell.angle_beta   90.00
_cell.angle_gamma   90.00
#
_symmetry.space_group_name_H-M   'P 1'
#
loop_
_entity.id
_entity.type
_entity.pdbx_description
1 polymer ?
#
loop_
_entity_poly.entity_id
_entity_poly.type
_entity_poly.pdbx_seq_one_letter_code
_entity_poly.pdbx_strand_id
1 'polypeptide(L)'
;MSKLSYRLGFALLVLPACSNPAPADTDSDTDTSTTSTSTTDDTTTVGPTSEPTTSTTEGPTTTSTTTIEPTTTEPVTSTTSTDTTDTTSTTDTTTTDTTTDATTDTTTDGTTETTSTTEAPDQCADGEKNGGETDTDCGGPTCSPCADGGACVEDTDCASGSCNENTCGLPPVGCLDGVQNNEETDVDCGGSECPACADDLACLVPEDCVSKVCTDEVCVAATCEDQVTNGEESDVDCGGLTCDKCLDGDTCNSGNDCESGVCENSVCSPATCTDNTKNAGETDVDCGGPDCDPCGDGLACETNDDCADNNCTNNVCVGISCEDGIQNGQETGIDCGGPDCGACPMPGLIINEVDYDAVGTDTNNEFVEILNNTAAPIDLANHSLVFVNGSNNTVYATIKLDAAGTINPGQYLIVAPAAFTVQPDVLKVNTNGATDQIQNGAPDGLALVDIGNGTLIDALSYEGAITTVTIPMVGAVSLVEGTVLPMNIQDSNVDVASLVRLPNGNDTNNAATDWKLSANPTPGAANVP
;
A
#
# COMPACT_ATOMS: atom_id res chain seq x y z
N MET A 1 -2.20 -38.38 -72.37
CA MET A 1 -1.48 -37.23 -72.97
C MET A 1 -0.71 -36.55 -71.84
N SER A 2 0.60 -36.35 -72.05
CA SER A 2 1.64 -35.59 -71.29
C SER A 2 1.54 -35.45 -69.77
N LYS A 3 2.46 -36.00 -68.95
CA LYS A 3 3.84 -35.54 -68.69
C LYS A 3 3.96 -34.02 -68.43
N LEU A 4 4.30 -33.64 -67.20
CA LEU A 4 5.50 -32.83 -66.96
C LEU A 4 5.98 -32.94 -65.51
N SER A 5 7.19 -33.50 -65.35
CA SER A 5 8.05 -33.37 -64.19
C SER A 5 8.86 -32.08 -64.33
N TYR A 6 9.22 -31.43 -63.22
CA TYR A 6 10.42 -30.61 -63.16
C TYR A 6 11.22 -30.94 -61.89
N ARG A 7 12.47 -31.37 -62.12
CA ARG A 7 13.55 -31.49 -61.14
C ARG A 7 14.32 -30.16 -61.10
N LEU A 8 14.89 -29.81 -59.95
CA LEU A 8 16.21 -29.21 -59.66
C LEU A 8 16.11 -28.55 -58.27
N GLY A 9 17.07 -28.62 -57.34
CA GLY A 9 18.42 -29.13 -57.37
C GLY A 9 18.99 -29.18 -55.94
N PHE A 10 20.05 -29.98 -55.79
CA PHE A 10 20.91 -30.08 -54.63
C PHE A 10 21.51 -28.72 -54.22
N ALA A 11 21.46 -28.39 -52.93
CA ALA A 11 22.44 -27.52 -52.29
C ALA A 11 22.71 -28.03 -50.87
N LEU A 12 23.84 -28.74 -50.76
CA LEU A 12 24.49 -29.12 -49.53
C LEU A 12 25.10 -27.84 -48.94
N LEU A 13 24.57 -27.32 -47.84
CA LEU A 13 25.24 -26.28 -47.06
C LEU A 13 25.50 -26.80 -45.64
N VAL A 14 26.78 -27.08 -45.42
CA VAL A 14 27.41 -27.30 -44.12
C VAL A 14 27.39 -25.95 -43.37
N LEU A 15 26.88 -25.94 -42.15
CA LEU A 15 27.20 -24.90 -41.17
C LEU A 15 27.59 -25.55 -39.82
N PRO A 16 28.51 -24.93 -39.08
CA PRO A 16 29.40 -25.63 -38.16
C PRO A 16 28.95 -25.52 -36.71
N ALA A 17 29.40 -26.49 -35.92
CA ALA A 17 29.41 -26.43 -34.46
C ALA A 17 30.27 -25.25 -33.98
N CYS A 18 29.69 -24.39 -33.15
CA CYS A 18 30.45 -23.46 -32.32
C CYS A 18 30.75 -24.13 -30.99
N SER A 19 32.03 -24.47 -30.82
CA SER A 19 32.62 -24.93 -29.57
C SER A 19 33.36 -23.78 -28.90
N ASN A 20 33.20 -23.72 -27.58
CA ASN A 20 34.20 -23.31 -26.57
C ASN A 20 34.39 -21.80 -26.24
N PRO A 21 35.05 -21.48 -25.10
CA PRO A 21 34.53 -20.61 -24.06
C PRO A 21 35.37 -19.31 -23.94
N ALA A 22 34.94 -18.39 -23.08
CA ALA A 22 35.64 -17.14 -22.80
C ALA A 22 36.05 -17.08 -21.30
N PRO A 23 37.06 -16.31 -20.91
CA PRO A 23 38.25 -16.85 -20.26
C PRO A 23 38.41 -16.47 -18.78
N ALA A 24 39.27 -17.23 -18.12
CA ALA A 24 39.87 -16.89 -16.84
C ALA A 24 40.79 -15.68 -16.98
N ASP A 25 40.61 -14.70 -16.10
CA ASP A 25 41.58 -13.63 -15.89
C ASP A 25 42.48 -14.03 -14.71
N THR A 26 43.77 -14.15 -15.01
CA THR A 26 44.84 -14.34 -14.02
C THR A 26 45.63 -13.06 -13.99
N ASP A 27 45.65 -12.39 -12.84
CA ASP A 27 46.83 -11.62 -12.46
C ASP A 27 47.32 -12.08 -11.10
N SER A 28 48.61 -12.35 -11.08
CA SER A 28 49.39 -12.91 -10.00
C SER A 28 50.13 -11.76 -9.34
N ASP A 29 50.15 -11.71 -8.01
CA ASP A 29 51.44 -11.58 -7.35
C ASP A 29 51.38 -12.06 -5.89
N THR A 30 52.40 -12.85 -5.61
CA THR A 30 52.77 -13.46 -4.34
C THR A 30 53.24 -12.39 -3.34
N ASP A 31 52.81 -12.49 -2.07
CA ASP A 31 53.80 -12.51 -1.00
C ASP A 31 53.31 -13.26 0.25
N THR A 32 54.23 -14.11 0.70
CA THR A 32 54.26 -14.82 1.97
C THR A 32 54.51 -13.87 3.14
N SER A 33 53.78 -14.01 4.25
CA SER A 33 54.41 -14.21 5.58
C SER A 33 53.41 -14.18 6.75
N THR A 34 53.57 -15.20 7.59
CA THR A 34 53.45 -15.18 9.06
C THR A 34 52.10 -14.87 9.70
N THR A 35 51.32 -15.93 9.91
CA THR A 35 50.45 -16.07 11.09
C THR A 35 51.31 -16.13 12.35
N SER A 36 51.17 -15.12 13.21
CA SER A 36 51.73 -15.13 14.56
C SER A 36 50.67 -15.58 15.56
N THR A 37 50.97 -16.67 16.24
CA THR A 37 50.29 -17.17 17.45
C THR A 37 50.31 -16.14 18.58
N SER A 38 49.21 -15.98 19.31
CA SER A 38 49.29 -15.84 20.77
C SER A 38 48.06 -16.40 21.48
N THR A 39 48.31 -17.49 22.18
CA THR A 39 47.55 -18.04 23.30
C THR A 39 47.61 -17.13 24.52
N THR A 40 46.52 -17.09 25.30
CA THR A 40 46.42 -17.02 26.79
C THR A 40 44.91 -16.87 27.08
N ASP A 41 44.20 -17.89 27.56
CA ASP A 41 44.18 -18.45 28.93
C ASP A 41 44.09 -17.34 30.00
N ASP A 42 42.89 -17.06 30.50
CA ASP A 42 42.63 -17.09 31.94
C ASP A 42 41.13 -17.22 32.25
N THR A 43 40.90 -17.74 33.45
CA THR A 43 39.77 -18.46 33.99
C THR A 43 38.94 -17.62 34.96
N THR A 44 37.83 -18.22 35.40
CA THR A 44 37.09 -18.01 36.68
C THR A 44 35.86 -17.09 36.73
N THR A 45 34.71 -17.77 36.64
CA THR A 45 33.58 -17.83 37.61
C THR A 45 33.02 -16.55 38.24
N VAL A 46 31.67 -16.40 38.18
CA VAL A 46 30.71 -16.35 39.31
C VAL A 46 29.33 -15.90 38.77
N GLY A 47 28.27 -16.72 38.97
CA GLY A 47 26.85 -16.30 38.82
C GLY A 47 26.37 -15.47 40.04
N PRO A 48 25.07 -15.17 40.26
CA PRO A 48 23.91 -15.94 39.79
C PRO A 48 22.62 -15.12 39.44
N THR A 49 21.59 -15.86 38.98
CA THR A 49 20.13 -15.73 39.22
C THR A 49 19.37 -14.43 38.91
N SER A 50 18.35 -14.55 38.06
CA SER A 50 16.95 -14.20 38.40
C SER A 50 15.96 -14.64 37.31
N GLU A 51 15.04 -15.53 37.67
CA GLU A 51 13.76 -15.78 36.98
C GLU A 51 12.85 -14.54 37.03
N PRO A 52 11.74 -14.53 36.28
CA PRO A 52 10.48 -14.67 37.02
C PRO A 52 9.50 -15.68 36.43
N THR A 53 8.83 -16.37 37.35
CA THR A 53 7.64 -17.20 37.20
C THR A 53 6.37 -16.35 37.28
N THR A 54 5.36 -16.65 36.47
CA THR A 54 3.91 -16.49 36.78
C THR A 54 3.14 -17.43 35.83
N SER A 55 2.63 -18.58 36.30
CA SER A 55 1.36 -18.85 37.01
C SER A 55 0.10 -18.67 36.14
N THR A 56 -0.49 -19.82 35.83
CA THR A 56 -1.78 -20.12 35.20
C THR A 56 -3.00 -19.61 35.98
N THR A 57 -4.11 -19.35 35.27
CA THR A 57 -5.48 -19.65 35.72
C THR A 57 -6.44 -19.73 34.53
N GLU A 58 -7.26 -20.78 34.50
CA GLU A 58 -8.27 -21.08 33.47
C GLU A 58 -9.62 -20.38 33.69
N GLY A 59 -10.27 -20.03 32.56
CA GLY A 59 -11.70 -20.27 32.26
C GLY A 59 -12.73 -19.17 32.57
N PRO A 60 -13.96 -19.21 31.99
CA PRO A 60 -14.42 -19.92 30.79
C PRO A 60 -15.18 -19.02 29.77
N THR A 61 -15.53 -19.66 28.66
CA THR A 61 -16.36 -19.26 27.50
C THR A 61 -17.66 -18.49 27.78
N THR A 62 -17.99 -17.53 26.90
CA THR A 62 -19.37 -17.37 26.36
C THR A 62 -19.34 -16.79 24.94
N THR A 63 -19.87 -17.58 24.01
CA THR A 63 -20.29 -17.20 22.66
C THR A 63 -21.55 -16.32 22.74
N SER A 64 -21.62 -15.25 21.96
CA SER A 64 -22.88 -14.54 21.71
C SER A 64 -23.00 -14.18 20.24
N THR A 65 -23.64 -15.09 19.53
CA THR A 65 -24.17 -14.94 18.18
C THR A 65 -25.33 -13.93 18.23
N THR A 66 -25.26 -12.83 17.47
CA THR A 66 -26.43 -11.98 17.21
C THR A 66 -26.71 -11.98 15.72
N THR A 67 -27.77 -12.68 15.36
CA THR A 67 -28.44 -12.68 14.06
C THR A 67 -29.24 -11.38 13.90
N ILE A 68 -29.05 -10.65 12.80
CA ILE A 68 -30.05 -9.71 12.28
C ILE A 68 -30.20 -9.99 10.77
N GLU A 69 -31.40 -10.44 10.40
CA GLU A 69 -31.86 -10.56 9.01
C GLU A 69 -32.39 -9.22 8.48
N PRO A 70 -32.48 -9.05 7.14
CA PRO A 70 -32.61 -7.75 6.47
C PRO A 70 -34.07 -7.34 6.23
N THR A 71 -34.31 -6.04 6.03
CA THR A 71 -35.54 -5.56 5.38
C THR A 71 -35.19 -4.58 4.25
N THR A 72 -35.52 -5.02 3.04
CA THR A 72 -35.81 -4.21 1.84
C THR A 72 -37.10 -3.42 2.10
N THR A 73 -37.41 -2.25 1.52
CA THR A 73 -37.57 -1.93 0.08
C THR A 73 -37.92 -0.42 -0.05
N GLU A 74 -37.56 0.16 -1.20
CA GLU A 74 -37.65 1.55 -1.70
C GLU A 74 -39.11 2.09 -1.97
N PRO A 75 -39.42 3.17 -2.76
CA PRO A 75 -38.59 4.16 -3.51
C PRO A 75 -39.12 5.64 -3.61
N VAL A 76 -38.37 6.43 -4.43
CA VAL A 76 -38.71 7.51 -5.40
C VAL A 76 -38.83 9.02 -5.07
N THR A 77 -38.08 9.78 -5.91
CA THR A 77 -38.30 11.10 -6.58
C THR A 77 -38.27 12.37 -5.73
N SER A 78 -37.29 13.28 -5.91
CA SER A 78 -37.04 14.25 -7.01
C SER A 78 -38.03 15.42 -7.10
N THR A 79 -37.52 16.64 -6.92
CA THR A 79 -37.63 17.84 -7.80
C THR A 79 -37.66 19.18 -7.03
N THR A 80 -36.67 20.02 -7.37
CA THR A 80 -36.70 21.49 -7.62
C THR A 80 -37.45 22.45 -6.68
N SER A 81 -36.74 23.52 -6.28
CA SER A 81 -36.96 24.91 -6.77
C SER A 81 -36.92 25.96 -5.66
N THR A 82 -36.11 27.01 -5.89
CA THR A 82 -36.29 28.45 -5.55
C THR A 82 -36.47 28.85 -4.08
N ASP A 83 -36.18 30.06 -3.64
CA ASP A 83 -35.33 31.19 -4.00
C ASP A 83 -35.56 32.20 -2.84
N THR A 84 -34.55 33.03 -2.59
CA THR A 84 -34.61 34.35 -1.94
C THR A 84 -35.17 34.59 -0.52
N THR A 85 -34.25 35.16 0.28
CA THR A 85 -34.39 36.37 1.12
C THR A 85 -34.95 36.30 2.55
N ASP A 86 -34.04 36.66 3.46
CA ASP A 86 -34.08 37.83 4.36
C ASP A 86 -34.00 37.54 5.87
N THR A 87 -33.07 38.30 6.43
CA THR A 87 -32.72 38.62 7.82
C THR A 87 -33.67 38.22 8.95
N THR A 88 -33.07 37.76 10.05
CA THR A 88 -33.29 38.37 11.37
C THR A 88 -32.17 38.05 12.36
N SER A 89 -31.87 39.09 13.13
CA SER A 89 -30.90 39.25 14.21
C SER A 89 -31.28 38.51 15.51
N THR A 90 -30.26 38.07 16.27
CA THR A 90 -30.27 37.95 17.75
C THR A 90 -28.85 38.26 18.27
N THR A 91 -28.53 39.47 18.74
CA THR A 91 -28.51 39.97 20.16
C THR A 91 -27.84 39.03 21.19
N ASP A 92 -26.66 39.41 21.71
CA ASP A 92 -26.36 40.02 23.05
C ASP A 92 -25.89 38.95 24.07
N THR A 93 -24.97 39.12 25.02
CA THR A 93 -24.48 40.23 25.86
C THR A 93 -23.15 39.75 26.52
N THR A 94 -22.19 40.57 27.02
CA THR A 94 -22.16 41.24 28.35
C THR A 94 -20.99 42.26 28.41
N THR A 95 -21.17 43.58 28.66
CA THR A 95 -21.08 44.35 29.95
C THR A 95 -19.81 44.10 30.81
N THR A 96 -19.07 45.06 31.40
CA THR A 96 -19.28 46.42 32.00
C THR A 96 -17.86 47.05 32.22
N ASP A 97 -17.53 48.33 32.42
CA ASP A 97 -18.06 49.31 33.40
C ASP A 97 -17.53 50.77 33.21
N THR A 98 -18.46 51.71 33.39
CA THR A 98 -18.48 53.15 33.82
C THR A 98 -17.26 54.13 33.81
N THR A 99 -17.50 55.40 33.42
CA THR A 99 -17.90 56.52 34.34
C THR A 99 -18.40 57.79 33.60
N THR A 100 -19.25 58.53 34.32
CA THR A 100 -20.18 59.65 34.07
C THR A 100 -19.51 61.05 33.96
N ASP A 101 -20.06 62.03 33.22
CA ASP A 101 -20.93 63.13 33.75
C ASP A 101 -21.15 64.36 32.81
N ALA A 102 -22.43 64.76 32.73
CA ALA A 102 -23.06 66.10 32.68
C ALA A 102 -22.81 67.20 31.60
N THR A 103 -23.96 67.63 31.01
CA THR A 103 -24.48 69.02 30.78
C THR A 103 -23.93 69.86 29.60
N THR A 104 -24.68 70.71 28.86
CA THR A 104 -26.01 71.35 29.02
C THR A 104 -26.46 71.97 27.68
N ASP A 105 -27.77 72.05 27.47
CA ASP A 105 -28.48 72.79 26.41
C ASP A 105 -28.86 74.20 26.91
N THR A 106 -28.81 75.21 26.02
CA THR A 106 -29.53 76.49 26.20
C THR A 106 -29.81 77.16 24.86
N THR A 107 -31.10 77.24 24.52
CA THR A 107 -31.72 78.12 23.52
C THR A 107 -31.73 79.59 23.94
N THR A 108 -31.66 80.57 23.02
CA THR A 108 -32.49 81.81 23.03
C THR A 108 -32.54 82.48 21.64
N ASP A 109 -33.74 82.96 21.33
CA ASP A 109 -34.39 83.64 20.20
C ASP A 109 -33.92 85.09 19.88
N GLY A 110 -34.27 85.61 18.68
CA GLY A 110 -34.60 87.03 18.53
C GLY A 110 -34.09 87.85 17.31
N THR A 111 -34.89 87.86 16.23
CA THR A 111 -35.33 89.04 15.41
C THR A 111 -34.40 89.84 14.45
N THR A 112 -34.79 89.77 13.15
CA THR A 112 -34.97 90.82 12.11
C THR A 112 -34.21 92.15 12.14
N GLU A 113 -33.56 92.48 11.01
CA GLU A 113 -33.68 93.80 10.36
C GLU A 113 -33.57 93.70 8.82
N THR A 114 -34.39 94.51 8.15
CA THR A 114 -34.41 94.76 6.72
C THR A 114 -33.54 95.98 6.42
N THR A 115 -32.59 95.89 5.48
CA THR A 115 -32.10 97.09 4.77
C THR A 115 -31.78 96.78 3.31
N SER A 116 -32.57 97.44 2.47
CA SER A 116 -32.33 97.78 1.07
C SER A 116 -31.15 98.73 0.94
N THR A 117 -30.27 98.46 -0.03
CA THR A 117 -29.36 99.36 -0.77
C THR A 117 -28.39 98.43 -1.50
N THR A 118 -28.01 98.52 -2.76
CA THR A 118 -28.15 99.45 -3.89
C THR A 118 -27.46 98.68 -5.04
N GLU A 119 -27.91 98.80 -6.29
CA GLU A 119 -27.13 98.32 -7.44
C GLU A 119 -25.70 98.90 -7.35
N ALA A 120 -24.74 98.03 -7.03
CA ALA A 120 -23.33 98.30 -7.17
C ALA A 120 -22.95 98.06 -8.65
N PRO A 121 -22.04 98.88 -9.21
CA PRO A 121 -21.54 98.67 -10.58
C PRO A 121 -20.96 97.26 -10.67
N ASP A 122 -21.21 96.59 -11.79
CA ASP A 122 -20.73 95.27 -12.20
C ASP A 122 -19.46 94.86 -11.42
N GLN A 123 -19.64 94.19 -10.28
CA GLN A 123 -18.54 93.85 -9.36
C GLN A 123 -17.62 92.80 -9.98
N CYS A 124 -18.12 92.10 -10.99
CA CYS A 124 -17.43 91.10 -11.80
C CYS A 124 -16.29 91.63 -12.68
N ALA A 125 -15.76 92.84 -12.42
CA ALA A 125 -14.71 93.49 -13.21
C ALA A 125 -14.05 94.68 -12.47
N ASP A 126 -14.02 94.66 -11.13
CA ASP A 126 -13.51 95.76 -10.31
C ASP A 126 -12.06 95.57 -9.82
N GLY A 127 -11.45 94.43 -10.13
CA GLY A 127 -10.06 94.10 -9.84
C GLY A 127 -9.84 93.53 -8.44
N GLU A 128 -10.90 93.27 -7.66
CA GLU A 128 -10.83 92.83 -6.27
C GLU A 128 -11.79 91.65 -6.06
N LYS A 129 -11.31 90.51 -5.54
CA LYS A 129 -12.16 89.34 -5.22
C LYS A 129 -13.26 89.70 -4.20
N ASN A 130 -14.45 90.02 -4.68
CA ASN A 130 -15.59 90.45 -3.87
C ASN A 130 -16.93 90.02 -4.50
N GLY A 131 -18.07 90.49 -3.99
CA GLY A 131 -19.37 90.28 -4.66
C GLY A 131 -19.91 88.84 -4.79
N GLY A 132 -19.21 87.82 -4.29
CA GLY A 132 -19.55 86.40 -4.47
C GLY A 132 -18.65 85.64 -5.45
N GLU A 133 -17.61 86.30 -5.96
CA GLU A 133 -16.60 85.73 -6.85
C GLU A 133 -15.75 84.65 -6.19
N THR A 134 -15.36 83.65 -6.98
CA THR A 134 -14.44 82.60 -6.54
C THR A 134 -13.00 82.88 -6.92
N ASP A 135 -12.75 83.74 -7.92
CA ASP A 135 -11.46 84.39 -8.18
C ASP A 135 -11.66 85.85 -8.61
N THR A 136 -10.59 86.64 -8.63
CA THR A 136 -10.65 88.08 -8.94
C THR A 136 -11.42 88.33 -10.24
N ASP A 137 -12.59 88.98 -10.14
CA ASP A 137 -13.47 89.32 -11.26
C ASP A 137 -14.13 88.12 -11.99
N CYS A 138 -14.15 86.91 -11.42
CA CYS A 138 -14.78 85.74 -12.06
C CYS A 138 -15.28 84.66 -11.08
N GLY A 139 -16.14 83.79 -11.59
CA GLY A 139 -16.73 82.67 -10.84
C GLY A 139 -17.80 83.11 -9.83
N GLY A 140 -18.47 82.15 -9.20
CA GLY A 140 -19.64 82.40 -8.36
C GLY A 140 -20.94 82.57 -9.16
N PRO A 141 -22.08 82.75 -8.47
CA PRO A 141 -23.41 82.63 -9.08
C PRO A 141 -23.80 83.79 -10.02
N THR A 142 -23.06 84.91 -10.00
CA THR A 142 -23.44 86.15 -10.70
C THR A 142 -22.41 86.61 -11.73
N CYS A 143 -21.19 86.10 -11.70
CA CYS A 143 -20.11 86.51 -12.59
C CYS A 143 -19.85 85.47 -13.68
N SER A 144 -19.10 85.85 -14.71
CA SER A 144 -18.72 84.89 -15.76
C SER A 144 -17.76 83.83 -15.20
N PRO A 145 -17.81 82.58 -15.68
CA PRO A 145 -16.90 81.54 -15.21
C PRO A 145 -15.42 81.91 -15.45
N CYS A 146 -14.57 81.57 -14.49
CA CYS A 146 -13.13 81.76 -14.53
C CYS A 146 -12.46 80.91 -15.61
N ALA A 147 -11.43 81.45 -16.26
CA ALA A 147 -10.58 80.66 -17.14
C ALA A 147 -9.71 79.67 -16.35
N ASP A 148 -9.12 78.70 -17.04
CA ASP A 148 -8.19 77.74 -16.44
C ASP A 148 -7.05 78.45 -15.69
N GLY A 149 -6.77 77.96 -14.48
CA GLY A 149 -5.86 78.53 -13.50
C GLY A 149 -6.52 79.47 -12.47
N GLY A 150 -7.78 79.85 -12.64
CA GLY A 150 -8.51 80.69 -11.69
C GLY A 150 -9.01 79.95 -10.45
N ALA A 151 -9.24 80.62 -9.33
CA ALA A 151 -9.80 79.98 -8.12
C ALA A 151 -11.31 79.67 -8.22
N CYS A 152 -11.74 78.56 -7.63
CA CYS A 152 -13.13 78.08 -7.70
C CYS A 152 -13.61 77.40 -6.41
N VAL A 153 -14.93 77.27 -6.28
CA VAL A 153 -15.60 76.54 -5.19
C VAL A 153 -16.53 75.45 -5.75
N GLU A 154 -17.17 75.69 -6.89
CA GLU A 154 -18.05 74.78 -7.60
C GLU A 154 -17.68 74.72 -9.10
N ASP A 155 -18.02 73.63 -9.79
CA ASP A 155 -17.67 73.40 -11.20
C ASP A 155 -18.19 74.49 -12.15
N THR A 156 -19.34 75.09 -11.83
CA THR A 156 -19.93 76.20 -12.60
C THR A 156 -19.11 77.49 -12.53
N ASP A 157 -18.20 77.60 -11.56
CA ASP A 157 -17.29 78.73 -11.45
C ASP A 157 -16.23 78.73 -12.55
N CYS A 158 -16.06 77.62 -13.25
CA CYS A 158 -15.00 77.42 -14.23
C CYS A 158 -15.54 77.36 -15.65
N ALA A 159 -14.89 78.03 -16.60
CA ALA A 159 -15.23 77.97 -18.01
C ALA A 159 -15.02 76.55 -18.58
N SER A 160 -14.11 75.77 -17.97
CA SER A 160 -13.93 74.34 -18.21
C SER A 160 -15.05 73.46 -17.66
N GLY A 161 -15.87 73.99 -16.74
CA GLY A 161 -16.87 73.21 -16.00
C GLY A 161 -16.29 72.26 -14.96
N SER A 162 -15.05 72.46 -14.50
CA SER A 162 -14.43 71.62 -13.46
C SER A 162 -13.57 72.43 -12.48
N CYS A 163 -13.88 72.29 -11.19
CA CYS A 163 -13.18 72.93 -10.08
C CYS A 163 -12.36 71.91 -9.28
N ASN A 164 -11.05 71.85 -9.52
CA ASN A 164 -10.18 70.84 -8.91
C ASN A 164 -9.24 71.47 -7.88
N GLU A 165 -9.29 70.97 -6.65
CA GLU A 165 -8.48 71.49 -5.54
C GLU A 165 -8.53 73.03 -5.46
N ASN A 166 -9.75 73.59 -5.58
CA ASN A 166 -10.04 75.03 -5.58
C ASN A 166 -9.43 75.83 -6.74
N THR A 167 -9.01 75.18 -7.83
CA THR A 167 -8.52 75.83 -9.04
C THR A 167 -9.27 75.31 -10.28
N CYS A 168 -9.82 76.23 -11.07
CA CYS A 168 -10.35 75.98 -12.38
C CYS A 168 -9.29 75.39 -13.27
N GLY A 169 -9.62 74.33 -13.96
CA GLY A 169 -8.79 73.73 -14.98
C GLY A 169 -9.61 72.71 -15.71
N LEU A 170 -8.99 72.03 -16.66
CA LEU A 170 -9.54 70.75 -17.10
C LEU A 170 -9.71 69.85 -15.86
N PRO A 171 -10.74 68.96 -15.83
CA PRO A 171 -10.79 67.89 -14.85
C PRO A 171 -9.40 67.26 -14.72
N PRO A 172 -8.95 66.87 -13.51
CA PRO A 172 -7.68 66.19 -13.38
C PRO A 172 -7.78 64.99 -14.31
N VAL A 173 -6.76 64.74 -15.12
CA VAL A 173 -6.67 63.49 -15.89
C VAL A 173 -6.77 62.39 -14.86
N GLY A 174 -7.96 61.83 -14.73
CA GLY A 174 -8.40 61.24 -13.49
C GLY A 174 -9.52 60.34 -13.88
N CYS A 175 -9.21 59.05 -13.89
CA CYS A 175 -10.07 58.03 -14.41
C CYS A 175 -11.28 57.73 -13.51
N LEU A 176 -11.75 58.70 -12.73
CA LEU A 176 -12.79 58.58 -11.71
C LEU A 176 -13.60 59.88 -11.64
N ASP A 177 -13.75 60.58 -12.77
CA ASP A 177 -14.45 61.86 -12.89
C ASP A 177 -15.92 61.71 -13.33
N GLY A 178 -16.37 60.47 -13.52
CA GLY A 178 -17.76 60.11 -13.84
C GLY A 178 -18.14 60.33 -15.29
N VAL A 179 -17.18 60.62 -16.18
CA VAL A 179 -17.42 60.86 -17.59
C VAL A 179 -16.38 60.17 -18.47
N GLN A 180 -16.83 59.44 -19.50
CA GLN A 180 -15.91 58.81 -20.46
C GLN A 180 -15.14 59.88 -21.25
N ASN A 181 -13.87 60.10 -20.90
CA ASN A 181 -13.02 61.10 -21.54
C ASN A 181 -11.55 60.64 -21.65
N ASN A 182 -10.69 61.46 -22.27
CA ASN A 182 -9.28 61.15 -22.45
C ASN A 182 -9.02 59.80 -23.18
N GLU A 183 -8.18 58.92 -22.62
CA GLU A 183 -7.85 57.59 -23.18
C GLU A 183 -8.77 56.47 -22.64
N GLU A 184 -9.83 56.80 -21.91
CA GLU A 184 -10.77 55.83 -21.35
C GLU A 184 -11.60 55.12 -22.41
N THR A 185 -11.83 53.82 -22.19
CA THR A 185 -12.67 53.01 -23.08
C THR A 185 -14.10 52.85 -22.59
N ASP A 186 -14.34 53.03 -21.29
CA ASP A 186 -15.67 53.26 -20.69
C ASP A 186 -15.55 54.32 -19.58
N VAL A 187 -16.67 54.77 -19.01
CA VAL A 187 -16.68 55.75 -17.92
C VAL A 187 -15.78 55.29 -16.79
N ASP A 188 -14.73 56.06 -16.50
CA ASP A 188 -13.81 55.84 -15.38
C ASP A 188 -12.93 54.56 -15.47
N CYS A 189 -12.75 53.98 -16.67
CA CYS A 189 -11.90 52.80 -16.83
C CYS A 189 -11.37 52.60 -18.27
N GLY A 190 -10.31 51.79 -18.38
CA GLY A 190 -9.67 51.44 -19.65
C GLY A 190 -8.70 52.49 -20.19
N GLY A 191 -7.87 52.11 -21.15
CA GLY A 191 -6.70 52.90 -21.55
C GLY A 191 -5.49 52.68 -20.63
N SER A 192 -4.33 53.21 -21.03
CA SER A 192 -3.06 52.91 -20.35
C SER A 192 -2.87 53.56 -18.97
N GLU A 193 -3.61 54.63 -18.69
CA GLU A 193 -3.46 55.45 -17.47
C GLU A 193 -4.56 55.16 -16.42
N CYS A 194 -5.53 54.30 -16.75
CA CYS A 194 -6.70 54.03 -15.92
C CYS A 194 -6.78 52.58 -15.46
N PRO A 195 -7.53 52.30 -14.36
CA PRO A 195 -7.85 50.93 -13.98
C PRO A 195 -8.59 50.21 -15.11
N ALA A 196 -8.34 48.92 -15.24
CA ALA A 196 -9.05 48.11 -16.22
C ALA A 196 -10.54 48.00 -15.87
N CYS A 197 -11.37 48.00 -16.90
CA CYS A 197 -12.82 47.89 -16.84
C CYS A 197 -13.26 46.49 -16.38
N ALA A 198 -14.33 46.47 -15.58
CA ALA A 198 -15.05 45.25 -15.24
C ALA A 198 -15.78 44.65 -16.45
N ASP A 199 -16.29 43.43 -16.30
CA ASP A 199 -17.08 42.75 -17.32
C ASP A 199 -18.30 43.60 -17.75
N ASP A 200 -18.72 43.43 -19.00
CA ASP A 200 -19.81 44.13 -19.70
C ASP A 200 -19.57 45.64 -19.98
N LEU A 201 -18.38 46.18 -19.69
CA LEU A 201 -17.98 47.56 -20.01
C LEU A 201 -17.20 47.65 -21.33
N ALA A 202 -17.16 48.83 -21.93
CA ALA A 202 -16.54 49.07 -23.22
C ALA A 202 -15.00 49.02 -23.18
N CYS A 203 -14.40 48.41 -24.22
CA CYS A 203 -12.96 48.23 -24.36
C CYS A 203 -12.52 48.36 -25.82
N LEU A 204 -11.24 48.66 -26.04
CA LEU A 204 -10.61 48.70 -27.38
C LEU A 204 -9.49 47.67 -27.51
N VAL A 205 -8.79 47.38 -26.42
CA VAL A 205 -7.72 46.38 -26.33
C VAL A 205 -7.94 45.48 -25.11
N PRO A 206 -7.39 44.25 -25.12
CA PRO A 206 -7.42 43.34 -23.97
C PRO A 206 -7.06 43.99 -22.64
N GLU A 207 -5.99 44.81 -22.61
CA GLU A 207 -5.49 45.45 -21.39
C GLU A 207 -6.48 46.43 -20.75
N ASP A 208 -7.52 46.86 -21.49
CA ASP A 208 -8.59 47.68 -20.95
C ASP A 208 -9.51 46.89 -20.01
N CYS A 209 -9.44 45.56 -19.96
CA CYS A 209 -10.33 44.70 -19.18
C CYS A 209 -9.60 44.01 -18.02
N VAL A 210 -10.27 43.88 -16.87
CA VAL A 210 -9.74 43.11 -15.72
C VAL A 210 -9.49 41.66 -16.11
N SER A 211 -10.38 41.07 -16.90
CA SER A 211 -10.23 39.73 -17.49
C SER A 211 -9.14 39.66 -18.55
N LYS A 212 -8.66 40.78 -19.07
CA LYS A 212 -7.84 40.86 -20.29
C LYS A 212 -8.53 40.29 -21.54
N VAL A 213 -9.86 40.19 -21.56
CA VAL A 213 -10.61 39.73 -22.73
C VAL A 213 -11.53 40.83 -23.23
N CYS A 214 -11.15 41.43 -24.35
CA CYS A 214 -11.95 42.42 -25.05
C CYS A 214 -12.51 41.81 -26.35
N THR A 215 -13.81 41.47 -26.37
CA THR A 215 -14.48 40.87 -27.54
C THR A 215 -15.65 41.72 -27.97
N ASP A 216 -15.74 42.01 -29.26
CA ASP A 216 -16.79 42.87 -29.84
C ASP A 216 -16.91 44.24 -29.11
N GLU A 217 -15.75 44.83 -28.76
CA GLU A 217 -15.62 46.13 -28.04
C GLU A 217 -16.17 46.12 -26.61
N VAL A 218 -16.37 44.94 -26.00
CA VAL A 218 -16.86 44.77 -24.63
C VAL A 218 -15.96 43.83 -23.83
N CYS A 219 -15.68 44.17 -22.58
CA CYS A 219 -15.00 43.32 -21.62
C CYS A 219 -15.88 42.12 -21.28
N VAL A 220 -15.38 40.93 -21.50
CA VAL A 220 -16.10 39.69 -21.16
C VAL A 220 -15.41 39.02 -19.98
N ALA A 221 -16.20 38.29 -19.18
CA ALA A 221 -15.68 37.54 -18.05
C ALA A 221 -14.58 36.55 -18.50
N ALA A 222 -13.55 36.42 -17.67
CA ALA A 222 -12.52 35.40 -17.79
C ALA A 222 -13.15 34.00 -17.83
N THR A 223 -12.69 33.14 -18.75
CA THR A 223 -13.13 31.74 -18.83
C THR A 223 -11.94 30.83 -19.05
N CYS A 224 -12.02 29.59 -18.55
CA CYS A 224 -10.97 28.57 -18.69
C CYS A 224 -10.71 28.06 -20.13
N GLU A 225 -11.15 28.77 -21.16
CA GLU A 225 -11.02 28.40 -22.57
C GLU A 225 -10.85 29.65 -23.48
N ASP A 226 -10.47 30.80 -22.91
CA ASP A 226 -10.34 32.09 -23.61
C ASP A 226 -8.93 32.39 -24.16
N GLN A 227 -7.98 31.46 -24.00
CA GLN A 227 -6.60 31.52 -24.46
C GLN A 227 -5.76 32.63 -23.84
N VAL A 228 -6.17 33.16 -22.68
CA VAL A 228 -5.38 34.15 -21.94
C VAL A 228 -5.25 33.75 -20.47
N THR A 229 -4.04 33.82 -19.92
CA THR A 229 -3.85 33.56 -18.47
C THR A 229 -4.47 34.67 -17.63
N ASN A 230 -5.68 34.42 -17.10
CA ASN A 230 -6.47 35.36 -16.32
C ASN A 230 -7.25 34.64 -15.20
N GLY A 231 -8.10 35.36 -14.46
CA GLY A 231 -8.94 34.74 -13.42
C GLY A 231 -8.14 33.98 -12.34
N GLU A 232 -8.49 32.71 -12.11
CA GLU A 232 -7.81 31.80 -11.17
C GLU A 232 -6.72 30.93 -11.81
N GLU A 233 -6.45 31.10 -13.10
CA GLU A 233 -5.54 30.26 -13.87
C GLU A 233 -4.07 30.44 -13.46
N SER A 234 -3.30 29.36 -13.53
CA SER A 234 -1.85 29.38 -13.33
C SER A 234 -1.07 29.34 -14.65
N ASP A 235 -1.65 28.78 -15.71
CA ASP A 235 -1.21 28.91 -17.10
C ASP A 235 -2.44 29.11 -18.00
N VAL A 236 -2.23 29.42 -19.29
CA VAL A 236 -3.31 29.67 -20.25
C VAL A 236 -4.37 28.56 -20.18
N ASP A 237 -5.61 28.92 -19.84
CA ASP A 237 -6.78 28.03 -19.83
C ASP A 237 -6.72 26.89 -18.79
N CYS A 238 -5.83 26.96 -17.79
CA CYS A 238 -5.69 25.88 -16.79
C CYS A 238 -5.19 26.34 -15.41
N GLY A 239 -5.43 25.50 -14.41
CA GLY A 239 -4.99 25.71 -13.02
C GLY A 239 -6.03 26.41 -12.15
N GLY A 240 -5.69 26.65 -10.88
CA GLY A 240 -6.66 27.16 -9.91
C GLY A 240 -7.67 26.09 -9.49
N LEU A 241 -8.76 26.52 -8.83
CA LEU A 241 -9.77 25.58 -8.31
C LEU A 241 -10.93 25.35 -9.28
N THR A 242 -11.17 26.30 -10.19
CA THR A 242 -12.33 26.29 -11.09
C THR A 242 -12.04 25.76 -12.48
N CYS A 243 -10.80 25.84 -12.95
CA CYS A 243 -10.41 25.39 -14.28
C CYS A 243 -9.86 23.95 -14.26
N ASP A 244 -9.74 23.37 -15.46
CA ASP A 244 -9.07 22.09 -15.62
C ASP A 244 -7.60 22.21 -15.21
N LYS A 245 -7.02 21.10 -14.75
CA LYS A 245 -5.64 21.07 -14.31
C LYS A 245 -4.68 21.17 -15.50
N CYS A 246 -3.58 21.86 -15.31
CA CYS A 246 -2.51 22.03 -16.27
C CYS A 246 -1.72 20.75 -16.53
N LEU A 247 -1.21 20.62 -17.75
CA LEU A 247 -0.40 19.48 -18.18
C LEU A 247 1.08 19.67 -17.79
N ASP A 248 1.86 18.60 -17.89
CA ASP A 248 3.30 18.66 -17.64
C ASP A 248 4.00 19.68 -18.56
N GLY A 249 4.76 20.59 -17.97
CA GLY A 249 5.48 21.67 -18.64
C GLY A 249 4.81 23.04 -18.54
N ASP A 250 3.55 23.10 -18.11
CA ASP A 250 2.79 24.34 -17.90
C ASP A 250 3.13 25.00 -16.55
N THR A 251 2.84 26.29 -16.42
CA THR A 251 3.11 27.09 -15.24
C THR A 251 2.11 26.77 -14.12
N CYS A 252 2.60 26.66 -12.89
CA CYS A 252 1.77 26.33 -11.72
C CYS A 252 2.18 27.14 -10.48
N ASN A 253 1.23 27.34 -9.58
CA ASN A 253 1.46 27.94 -8.26
C ASN A 253 1.50 26.87 -7.15
N SER A 254 0.83 25.74 -7.36
CA SER A 254 0.76 24.61 -6.43
C SER A 254 0.49 23.30 -7.16
N GLY A 255 0.72 22.16 -6.50
CA GLY A 255 0.46 20.84 -7.09
C GLY A 255 -1.00 20.62 -7.50
N ASN A 256 -1.95 21.34 -6.89
CA ASN A 256 -3.37 21.26 -7.26
C ASN A 256 -3.65 21.79 -8.67
N ASP A 257 -2.79 22.68 -9.17
CA ASP A 257 -2.91 23.22 -10.52
C ASP A 257 -2.51 22.19 -11.58
N CYS A 258 -1.77 21.13 -11.22
CA CYS A 258 -1.22 20.15 -12.16
C CYS A 258 -2.02 18.85 -12.17
N GLU A 259 -2.21 18.26 -13.36
CA GLU A 259 -2.82 16.94 -13.52
C GLU A 259 -2.03 15.88 -12.73
N SER A 260 -0.70 15.97 -12.80
CA SER A 260 0.23 15.12 -12.05
C SER A 260 0.17 15.32 -10.52
N GLY A 261 -0.37 16.44 -10.03
CA GLY A 261 -0.26 16.81 -8.62
C GLY A 261 1.10 17.41 -8.22
N VAL A 262 2.05 17.54 -9.15
CA VAL A 262 3.44 17.97 -8.87
C VAL A 262 3.72 19.31 -9.52
N CYS A 263 3.94 20.33 -8.68
CA CYS A 263 4.38 21.65 -9.11
C CYS A 263 5.81 21.90 -8.62
N GLU A 264 6.80 21.75 -9.50
CA GLU A 264 8.22 21.92 -9.16
C GLU A 264 8.81 23.12 -9.92
N ASN A 265 9.48 24.01 -9.20
CA ASN A 265 10.05 25.23 -9.79
C ASN A 265 9.01 26.09 -10.55
N SER A 266 7.76 26.08 -10.09
CA SER A 266 6.60 26.76 -10.71
C SER A 266 6.19 26.20 -12.08
N VAL A 267 6.55 24.94 -12.36
CA VAL A 267 6.17 24.21 -13.57
C VAL A 267 5.61 22.86 -13.18
N CYS A 268 4.54 22.42 -13.85
CA CYS A 268 3.98 21.10 -13.69
C CYS A 268 4.99 20.06 -14.19
N SER A 269 5.35 19.13 -13.31
CA SER A 269 6.28 18.05 -13.64
C SER A 269 5.53 16.72 -13.71
N PRO A 270 6.03 15.75 -14.49
CA PRO A 270 5.49 14.40 -14.47
C PRO A 270 5.52 13.84 -13.05
N ALA A 271 4.42 13.20 -12.65
CA ALA A 271 4.37 12.42 -11.44
C ALA A 271 5.35 11.25 -11.52
N THR A 272 6.04 10.98 -10.42
CA THR A 272 6.98 9.85 -10.34
C THR A 272 6.75 9.08 -9.05
N CYS A 273 7.05 7.79 -9.07
CA CYS A 273 6.98 6.90 -7.90
C CYS A 273 8.01 7.21 -6.79
N THR A 274 8.52 8.44 -6.72
CA THR A 274 9.57 8.89 -5.79
C THR A 274 9.47 10.39 -5.47
N ASP A 275 8.34 11.04 -5.78
CA ASP A 275 8.15 12.48 -5.63
C ASP A 275 7.53 12.91 -4.29
N ASN A 276 7.31 11.97 -3.37
CA ASN A 276 6.69 12.12 -2.05
C ASN A 276 5.24 12.60 -2.10
N THR A 277 4.53 12.37 -3.21
CA THR A 277 3.13 12.74 -3.38
C THR A 277 2.34 11.55 -3.88
N LYS A 278 1.24 11.19 -3.18
CA LYS A 278 0.33 10.14 -3.65
C LYS A 278 -0.40 10.58 -4.92
N ASN A 279 0.10 10.21 -6.09
CA ASN A 279 -0.42 10.60 -7.40
C ASN A 279 -0.28 9.47 -8.44
N ALA A 280 -0.57 9.73 -9.72
CA ALA A 280 -0.34 8.81 -10.85
C ALA A 280 -0.79 7.32 -10.69
N GLY A 281 -1.83 7.05 -9.88
CA GLY A 281 -2.34 5.70 -9.67
C GLY A 281 -1.68 4.93 -8.52
N GLU A 282 -0.81 5.58 -7.75
CA GLU A 282 -0.25 5.06 -6.51
C GLU A 282 -1.31 4.73 -5.47
N THR A 283 -1.08 3.65 -4.71
CA THR A 283 -1.97 3.24 -3.62
C THR A 283 -1.47 3.70 -2.25
N ASP A 284 -0.18 4.00 -2.09
CA ASP A 284 0.39 4.82 -1.03
C ASP A 284 1.47 5.75 -1.60
N VAL A 285 1.92 6.74 -0.84
CA VAL A 285 2.93 7.71 -1.31
C VAL A 285 4.15 6.99 -1.88
N ASP A 286 4.45 7.24 -3.16
CA ASP A 286 5.60 6.69 -3.89
C ASP A 286 5.57 5.17 -4.13
N CYS A 287 4.43 4.49 -3.99
CA CYS A 287 4.35 3.05 -4.23
C CYS A 287 2.95 2.52 -4.59
N GLY A 288 2.95 1.29 -5.12
CA GLY A 288 1.74 0.55 -5.46
C GLY A 288 1.02 1.11 -6.69
N GLY A 289 -0.02 0.42 -7.14
CA GLY A 289 -0.65 0.72 -8.41
C GLY A 289 0.10 0.13 -9.62
N PRO A 290 -0.39 0.38 -10.84
CA PRO A 290 0.08 -0.32 -12.04
C PRO A 290 1.48 0.10 -12.52
N ASP A 291 1.92 1.32 -12.18
CA ASP A 291 3.11 1.95 -12.76
C ASP A 291 4.26 2.11 -11.76
N CYS A 292 4.05 1.76 -10.48
CA CYS A 292 5.03 1.91 -9.41
C CYS A 292 5.43 0.57 -8.78
N ASP A 293 6.60 0.57 -8.12
CA ASP A 293 7.04 -0.60 -7.37
C ASP A 293 6.06 -0.88 -6.20
N PRO A 294 5.84 -2.17 -5.84
CA PRO A 294 4.93 -2.51 -4.76
C PRO A 294 5.33 -1.91 -3.40
N CYS A 295 4.33 -1.54 -2.62
CA CYS A 295 4.44 -1.03 -1.28
C CYS A 295 4.91 -2.10 -0.28
N GLY A 296 5.71 -1.68 0.70
CA GLY A 296 6.07 -2.53 1.85
C GLY A 296 4.97 -2.62 2.91
N ASP A 297 5.21 -3.42 3.94
CA ASP A 297 4.26 -3.67 5.02
C ASP A 297 3.80 -2.40 5.74
N GLY A 298 2.50 -2.37 6.08
CA GLY A 298 1.85 -1.28 6.80
C GLY A 298 1.42 -0.10 5.93
N LEU A 299 1.77 -0.11 4.65
CA LEU A 299 1.36 0.91 3.67
C LEU A 299 0.01 0.58 3.03
N ALA A 300 -0.65 1.59 2.49
CA ALA A 300 -1.96 1.46 1.86
C ALA A 300 -1.90 0.69 0.54
N CYS A 301 -2.95 -0.06 0.23
CA CYS A 301 -3.10 -0.82 -1.00
C CYS A 301 -4.57 -0.92 -1.42
N GLU A 302 -4.83 -1.20 -2.70
CA GLU A 302 -6.17 -1.51 -3.22
C GLU A 302 -6.28 -2.97 -3.69
N THR A 303 -5.17 -3.54 -4.16
CA THR A 303 -5.05 -4.90 -4.67
C THR A 303 -3.81 -5.58 -4.10
N ASN A 304 -3.76 -6.91 -4.18
CA ASN A 304 -2.61 -7.66 -3.69
C ASN A 304 -1.31 -7.27 -4.40
N ASP A 305 -1.35 -7.04 -5.71
CA ASP A 305 -0.18 -6.70 -6.52
C ASP A 305 0.48 -5.37 -6.09
N ASP A 306 -0.25 -4.52 -5.37
CA ASP A 306 0.28 -3.28 -4.79
C ASP A 306 1.24 -3.53 -3.63
N CYS A 307 1.30 -4.75 -3.09
CA CYS A 307 2.12 -5.09 -1.95
C CYS A 307 3.30 -5.97 -2.37
N ALA A 308 4.48 -5.70 -1.83
CA ALA A 308 5.69 -6.48 -2.11
C ALA A 308 5.48 -7.99 -1.88
N ASP A 309 4.65 -8.32 -0.89
CA ASP A 309 4.34 -9.70 -0.51
C ASP A 309 3.05 -10.25 -1.15
N ASN A 310 2.38 -9.49 -2.02
CA ASN A 310 1.09 -9.85 -2.63
C ASN A 310 -0.07 -10.06 -1.63
N ASN A 311 -0.08 -9.33 -0.53
CA ASN A 311 -1.10 -9.45 0.52
C ASN A 311 -1.66 -8.08 0.93
N CYS A 312 -2.75 -7.69 0.28
CA CYS A 312 -3.51 -6.51 0.65
C CYS A 312 -4.72 -6.91 1.50
N THR A 313 -4.61 -6.72 2.82
CA THR A 313 -5.67 -7.06 3.77
C THR A 313 -6.19 -5.82 4.46
N ASN A 314 -7.50 -5.56 4.36
CA ASN A 314 -8.15 -4.36 4.89
C ASN A 314 -7.50 -3.05 4.38
N ASN A 315 -7.13 -3.01 3.09
CA ASN A 315 -6.46 -1.89 2.42
C ASN A 315 -5.08 -1.54 2.99
N VAL A 316 -4.41 -2.50 3.62
CA VAL A 316 -3.05 -2.36 4.14
C VAL A 316 -2.22 -3.56 3.68
N CYS A 317 -1.00 -3.30 3.22
CA CYS A 317 -0.02 -4.33 2.93
C CYS A 317 0.39 -5.02 4.21
N VAL A 318 0.23 -6.34 4.26
CA VAL A 318 0.61 -7.16 5.41
C VAL A 318 1.75 -8.07 4.97
N GLY A 319 2.77 -8.18 5.82
CA GLY A 319 3.92 -9.03 5.52
C GLY A 319 3.57 -10.52 5.43
N ILE A 320 4.49 -11.29 4.87
CA ILE A 320 4.40 -12.76 4.77
C ILE A 320 4.10 -13.37 6.14
N SER A 321 3.09 -14.23 6.19
CA SER A 321 2.72 -15.00 7.37
C SER A 321 2.47 -16.43 6.97
N CYS A 322 3.24 -17.37 7.51
CA CYS A 322 3.12 -18.81 7.26
C CYS A 322 1.90 -19.45 7.95
N GLU A 323 0.84 -18.68 8.21
CA GLU A 323 -0.38 -19.06 8.94
C GLU A 323 -1.59 -18.20 8.51
N ASP A 324 -1.48 -17.41 7.43
CA ASP A 324 -2.53 -16.49 6.99
C ASP A 324 -3.52 -17.10 5.98
N GLY A 325 -3.30 -18.34 5.55
CA GLY A 325 -4.19 -19.10 4.70
C GLY A 325 -4.11 -18.72 3.23
N ILE A 326 -3.12 -17.93 2.82
CA ILE A 326 -2.90 -17.53 1.43
C ILE A 326 -1.50 -17.92 0.98
N GLN A 327 -1.34 -18.27 -0.29
CA GLN A 327 -0.01 -18.53 -0.84
C GLN A 327 0.59 -17.22 -1.34
N ASN A 328 1.49 -16.62 -0.56
CA ASN A 328 2.06 -15.31 -0.86
C ASN A 328 3.60 -15.29 -0.66
N GLY A 329 4.25 -14.16 -0.96
CA GLY A 329 5.71 -14.07 -0.90
C GLY A 329 6.44 -15.16 -1.73
N GLN A 330 7.34 -15.91 -1.08
CA GLN A 330 8.10 -17.02 -1.69
C GLN A 330 7.60 -18.42 -1.29
N GLU A 331 6.36 -18.51 -0.81
CA GLU A 331 5.76 -19.77 -0.42
C GLU A 331 5.54 -20.71 -1.62
N THR A 332 5.85 -22.00 -1.44
CA THR A 332 5.65 -23.03 -2.47
C THR A 332 4.32 -23.77 -2.34
N GLY A 333 3.64 -23.62 -1.21
CA GLY A 333 2.26 -24.01 -0.95
C GLY A 333 1.60 -22.98 -0.02
N ILE A 334 0.29 -23.10 0.23
CA ILE A 334 -0.39 -22.18 1.16
C ILE A 334 0.28 -22.30 2.53
N ASP A 335 0.77 -21.18 3.08
CA ASP A 335 1.41 -21.08 4.40
C ASP A 335 2.72 -21.88 4.56
N CYS A 336 3.36 -22.31 3.46
CA CYS A 336 4.54 -23.17 3.55
C CYS A 336 5.52 -23.07 2.38
N GLY A 337 6.77 -23.38 2.67
CA GLY A 337 7.89 -23.43 1.74
C GLY A 337 8.53 -22.07 1.48
N GLY A 338 9.55 -22.06 0.62
CA GLY A 338 10.41 -20.89 0.45
C GLY A 338 11.43 -20.73 1.59
N PRO A 339 12.21 -19.63 1.58
CA PRO A 339 13.20 -19.35 2.63
C PRO A 339 12.58 -18.82 3.93
N ASP A 340 11.37 -18.26 3.87
CA ASP A 340 10.74 -17.54 5.00
C ASP A 340 9.75 -18.42 5.79
N CYS A 341 9.28 -19.54 5.21
CA CYS A 341 8.37 -20.49 5.86
C CYS A 341 8.95 -21.91 5.98
N GLY A 342 8.39 -22.69 6.91
CA GLY A 342 8.72 -24.11 7.06
C GLY A 342 8.38 -24.89 5.78
N ALA A 343 9.14 -25.96 5.49
CA ALA A 343 8.91 -26.77 4.30
C ALA A 343 7.48 -27.34 4.26
N CYS A 344 6.89 -27.41 3.06
CA CYS A 344 5.53 -27.91 2.91
C CYS A 344 5.41 -29.40 3.27
N PRO A 345 4.34 -29.79 3.98
CA PRO A 345 4.05 -31.19 4.25
C PRO A 345 3.77 -31.95 2.94
N MET A 346 4.37 -33.12 2.78
CA MET A 346 4.19 -34.00 1.63
C MET A 346 2.94 -34.87 1.82
N PRO A 347 1.90 -34.73 0.98
CA PRO A 347 0.73 -35.61 1.05
C PRO A 347 1.07 -36.99 0.48
N GLY A 348 0.82 -38.04 1.26
CA GLY A 348 1.03 -39.43 0.88
C GLY A 348 0.67 -40.43 1.96
N LEU A 349 1.21 -41.63 1.78
CA LEU A 349 1.26 -42.65 2.81
C LEU A 349 2.59 -42.47 3.54
N ILE A 350 2.56 -42.16 4.82
CA ILE A 350 3.76 -41.80 5.61
C ILE A 350 3.90 -42.72 6.81
N ILE A 351 5.13 -43.00 7.22
CA ILE A 351 5.47 -43.61 8.49
C ILE A 351 5.26 -42.53 9.55
N ASN A 352 4.38 -42.77 10.52
CA ASN A 352 3.93 -41.75 11.46
C ASN A 352 4.45 -41.97 12.89
N GLU A 353 4.64 -43.23 13.30
CA GLU A 353 5.14 -43.59 14.63
C GLU A 353 5.90 -44.92 14.56
N VAL A 354 6.98 -45.05 15.33
CA VAL A 354 7.84 -46.24 15.38
C VAL A 354 8.28 -46.49 16.82
N ASP A 355 7.93 -47.66 17.36
CA ASP A 355 8.48 -48.21 18.60
C ASP A 355 9.32 -49.43 18.20
N TYR A 356 10.65 -49.27 18.29
CA TYR A 356 11.63 -50.25 17.84
C TYR A 356 12.47 -50.82 19.00
N ASP A 357 12.36 -50.27 20.21
CA ASP A 357 13.14 -50.70 21.38
C ASP A 357 12.29 -50.68 22.67
N ALA A 358 11.09 -51.27 22.58
CA ALA A 358 10.10 -51.31 23.65
C ALA A 358 10.66 -51.85 24.99
N VAL A 359 10.29 -51.22 26.11
CA VAL A 359 10.75 -51.64 27.46
C VAL A 359 10.49 -53.13 27.74
N GLY A 360 11.57 -53.88 28.01
CA GLY A 360 11.53 -55.25 28.54
C GLY A 360 12.08 -56.30 27.59
N THR A 361 11.36 -57.41 27.41
CA THR A 361 11.60 -58.31 26.29
C THR A 361 10.66 -57.88 25.20
N ASP A 362 11.14 -57.57 23.99
CA ASP A 362 10.42 -56.99 22.84
C ASP A 362 9.35 -57.93 22.25
N THR A 363 8.59 -58.57 23.13
CA THR A 363 7.64 -59.63 22.88
C THR A 363 6.27 -58.98 22.81
N ASN A 364 5.87 -58.66 21.58
CA ASN A 364 4.57 -58.08 21.21
C ASN A 364 4.35 -56.59 21.48
N ASN A 365 5.42 -55.79 21.62
CA ASN A 365 5.28 -54.35 21.88
C ASN A 365 5.86 -53.45 20.77
N GLU A 366 6.75 -53.95 19.92
CA GLU A 366 7.25 -53.22 18.75
C GLU A 366 6.15 -52.98 17.72
N PHE A 367 6.16 -51.80 17.10
CA PHE A 367 5.27 -51.49 15.99
C PHE A 367 5.80 -50.38 15.08
N VAL A 368 5.27 -50.39 13.86
CA VAL A 368 5.34 -49.25 12.92
C VAL A 368 3.92 -48.81 12.61
N GLU A 369 3.65 -47.53 12.76
CA GLU A 369 2.41 -46.90 12.33
C GLU A 369 2.61 -46.20 11.00
N ILE A 370 1.62 -46.36 10.13
CA ILE A 370 1.52 -45.70 8.84
C ILE A 370 0.22 -44.88 8.82
N LEU A 371 0.28 -43.64 8.36
CA LEU A 371 -0.86 -42.73 8.21
C LEU A 371 -1.06 -42.38 6.73
N ASN A 372 -2.32 -42.33 6.30
CA ASN A 372 -2.68 -41.65 5.06
C ASN A 372 -3.04 -40.19 5.37
N ASN A 373 -2.12 -39.26 5.11
CA ASN A 373 -2.35 -37.83 5.34
C ASN A 373 -2.97 -37.13 4.11
N THR A 374 -3.32 -37.87 3.06
CA THR A 374 -3.99 -37.33 1.87
C THR A 374 -5.50 -37.16 2.07
N ALA A 375 -6.14 -36.42 1.16
CA ALA A 375 -7.60 -36.30 1.10
C ALA A 375 -8.31 -37.47 0.39
N ALA A 376 -7.59 -38.50 -0.08
CA ALA A 376 -8.15 -39.62 -0.84
C ALA A 376 -7.77 -41.00 -0.26
N PRO A 377 -8.62 -42.04 -0.39
CA PRO A 377 -8.24 -43.40 -0.01
C PRO A 377 -7.09 -43.94 -0.86
N ILE A 378 -6.17 -44.70 -0.24
CA ILE A 378 -5.00 -45.31 -0.90
C ILE A 378 -5.14 -46.84 -0.86
N ASP A 379 -5.00 -47.49 -2.02
CA ASP A 379 -4.97 -48.95 -2.14
C ASP A 379 -3.55 -49.50 -1.84
N LEU A 380 -3.47 -50.41 -0.86
CA LEU A 380 -2.20 -50.96 -0.37
C LEU A 380 -1.74 -52.22 -1.12
N ALA A 381 -2.42 -52.62 -2.21
CA ALA A 381 -2.10 -53.84 -2.96
C ALA A 381 -0.62 -53.96 -3.41
N ASN A 382 0.03 -52.84 -3.74
CA ASN A 382 1.44 -52.79 -4.15
C ASN A 382 2.36 -52.16 -3.12
N HIS A 383 1.89 -51.95 -1.89
CA HIS A 383 2.63 -51.27 -0.84
C HIS A 383 3.33 -52.28 0.08
N SER A 384 4.55 -51.96 0.51
CA SER A 384 5.32 -52.80 1.43
C SER A 384 6.13 -51.95 2.40
N LEU A 385 6.26 -52.44 3.63
CA LEU A 385 7.20 -51.92 4.62
C LEU A 385 8.45 -52.78 4.61
N VAL A 386 9.61 -52.16 4.44
CA VAL A 386 10.90 -52.82 4.30
C VAL A 386 11.76 -52.46 5.51
N PHE A 387 12.33 -53.47 6.15
CA PHE A 387 13.24 -53.27 7.27
C PHE A 387 14.69 -53.52 6.85
N VAL A 388 15.57 -52.61 7.25
CA VAL A 388 16.96 -52.53 6.81
C VAL A 388 17.89 -52.55 8.01
N ASN A 389 18.89 -53.41 7.93
CA ASN A 389 20.00 -53.43 8.86
C ASN A 389 21.06 -52.44 8.39
N GLY A 390 21.31 -51.37 9.13
CA GLY A 390 22.26 -50.32 8.75
C GLY A 390 23.72 -50.67 9.05
N SER A 391 24.00 -51.70 9.86
CA SER A 391 25.37 -52.18 10.07
C SER A 391 26.01 -52.76 8.81
N ASN A 392 25.18 -53.27 7.88
CA ASN A 392 25.63 -53.88 6.63
C ASN A 392 24.83 -53.41 5.39
N ASN A 393 23.90 -52.46 5.56
CA ASN A 393 23.00 -51.92 4.53
C ASN A 393 22.23 -53.01 3.77
N THR A 394 21.69 -54.00 4.48
CA THR A 394 20.91 -55.09 3.87
C THR A 394 19.46 -55.11 4.35
N VAL A 395 18.55 -55.42 3.43
CA VAL A 395 17.15 -55.71 3.76
C VAL A 395 17.07 -57.06 4.46
N TYR A 396 16.54 -57.10 5.68
CA TYR A 396 16.35 -58.36 6.43
C TYR A 396 14.89 -58.83 6.45
N ALA A 397 13.94 -57.92 6.26
CA ALA A 397 12.52 -58.25 6.19
C ALA A 397 11.75 -57.30 5.27
N THR A 398 10.64 -57.81 4.71
CA THR A 398 9.68 -57.03 3.92
C THR A 398 8.28 -57.53 4.26
N ILE A 399 7.42 -56.62 4.69
CA ILE A 399 6.04 -56.88 5.06
C ILE A 399 5.12 -56.29 3.99
N LYS A 400 4.31 -57.13 3.37
CA LYS A 400 3.31 -56.68 2.40
C LYS A 400 2.11 -56.08 3.12
N LEU A 401 1.61 -54.95 2.62
CA LEU A 401 0.48 -54.23 3.22
C LEU A 401 -0.85 -54.55 2.54
N ASP A 402 -0.85 -55.39 1.51
CA ASP A 402 -2.03 -55.80 0.73
C ASP A 402 -3.18 -56.37 1.57
N ALA A 403 -2.86 -57.08 2.66
CA ALA A 403 -3.84 -57.63 3.58
C ALA A 403 -4.68 -56.57 4.31
N ALA A 404 -4.20 -55.32 4.41
CA ALA A 404 -4.97 -54.21 4.96
C ALA A 404 -6.01 -53.64 3.98
N GLY A 405 -5.88 -53.91 2.67
CA GLY A 405 -6.77 -53.39 1.64
C GLY A 405 -6.56 -51.89 1.40
N THR A 406 -7.56 -51.08 1.72
CA THR A 406 -7.53 -49.62 1.48
C THR A 406 -7.45 -48.87 2.79
N ILE A 407 -6.55 -47.89 2.88
CA ILE A 407 -6.44 -46.96 4.00
C ILE A 407 -7.11 -45.63 3.63
N ASN A 408 -8.11 -45.23 4.40
CA ASN A 408 -8.88 -44.00 4.14
C ASN A 408 -8.12 -42.74 4.59
N PRO A 409 -8.51 -41.54 4.13
CA PRO A 409 -7.96 -40.27 4.61
C PRO A 409 -7.97 -40.18 6.14
N GLY A 410 -6.83 -39.85 6.75
CA GLY A 410 -6.66 -39.74 8.19
C GLY A 410 -6.72 -41.06 8.97
N GLN A 411 -6.74 -42.21 8.29
CA GLN A 411 -6.75 -43.52 8.94
C GLN A 411 -5.32 -44.04 9.17
N TYR A 412 -5.17 -44.81 10.24
CA TYR A 412 -3.92 -45.41 10.68
C TYR A 412 -3.87 -46.92 10.36
N LEU A 413 -2.67 -47.39 10.02
CA LEU A 413 -2.32 -48.80 9.85
C LEU A 413 -1.15 -49.15 10.76
N ILE A 414 -1.33 -50.19 11.57
CA ILE A 414 -0.30 -50.71 12.47
C ILE A 414 0.33 -51.97 11.88
N VAL A 415 1.65 -51.99 11.78
CA VAL A 415 2.46 -53.15 11.45
C VAL A 415 3.14 -53.63 12.73
N ALA A 416 2.65 -54.73 13.30
CA ALA A 416 3.10 -55.22 14.62
C ALA A 416 2.96 -56.74 14.76
N PRO A 417 3.56 -57.39 15.77
CA PRO A 417 3.36 -58.80 16.06
C PRO A 417 1.90 -59.21 16.17
N ALA A 418 1.60 -60.48 15.87
CA ALA A 418 0.21 -60.98 15.85
C ALA A 418 -0.56 -60.75 17.17
N ALA A 419 0.11 -60.81 18.32
CA ALA A 419 -0.52 -60.61 19.62
C ALA A 419 -0.67 -59.12 20.04
N PHE A 420 -0.07 -58.18 19.29
CA PHE A 420 -0.25 -56.74 19.53
C PHE A 420 -1.73 -56.37 19.34
N THR A 421 -2.34 -55.70 20.32
CA THR A 421 -3.76 -55.34 20.27
C THR A 421 -3.93 -53.91 19.80
N VAL A 422 -4.77 -53.71 18.77
CA VAL A 422 -5.17 -52.37 18.30
C VAL A 422 -6.66 -52.15 18.55
N GLN A 423 -7.10 -50.89 18.48
CA GLN A 423 -8.52 -50.57 18.54
C GLN A 423 -9.29 -51.19 17.36
N PRO A 424 -10.60 -51.50 17.48
CA PRO A 424 -11.35 -52.25 16.47
C PRO A 424 -11.38 -51.64 15.05
N ASP A 425 -11.23 -50.31 14.94
CA ASP A 425 -11.33 -49.57 13.68
C ASP A 425 -9.97 -49.23 13.05
N VAL A 426 -8.88 -49.63 13.72
CA VAL A 426 -7.50 -49.43 13.26
C VAL A 426 -7.08 -50.61 12.41
N LEU A 427 -6.51 -50.33 11.23
CA LEU A 427 -6.02 -51.39 10.35
C LEU A 427 -4.77 -52.02 10.96
N LYS A 428 -4.60 -53.33 10.75
CA LYS A 428 -3.42 -54.05 11.23
C LYS A 428 -2.91 -55.05 10.22
N VAL A 429 -1.59 -55.06 10.03
CA VAL A 429 -0.83 -56.10 9.33
C VAL A 429 0.18 -56.72 10.31
N ASN A 430 0.33 -58.03 10.25
CA ASN A 430 1.24 -58.73 11.16
C ASN A 430 2.68 -58.71 10.63
N THR A 431 3.64 -58.54 11.54
CA THR A 431 5.04 -58.88 11.28
C THR A 431 5.22 -60.41 11.13
N ASN A 432 6.39 -60.84 10.63
CA ASN A 432 6.65 -62.25 10.35
C ASN A 432 6.82 -63.13 11.61
N GLY A 433 7.16 -62.50 12.74
CA GLY A 433 7.43 -63.15 14.02
C GLY A 433 6.82 -62.38 15.20
N ALA A 434 7.12 -62.84 16.42
CA ALA A 434 6.51 -62.34 17.65
C ALA A 434 7.44 -61.54 18.57
N THR A 435 8.75 -61.56 18.29
CA THR A 435 9.78 -60.97 19.15
C THR A 435 10.89 -60.42 18.27
N ASP A 436 11.42 -59.24 18.60
CA ASP A 436 12.63 -58.65 17.98
C ASP A 436 12.51 -58.65 16.45
N GLN A 437 11.41 -58.07 15.96
CA GLN A 437 11.10 -57.98 14.53
C GLN A 437 11.62 -56.68 13.92
N ILE A 438 11.76 -55.64 14.73
CA ILE A 438 12.34 -54.35 14.35
C ILE A 438 13.67 -54.22 15.07
N GLN A 439 14.77 -54.23 14.31
CA GLN A 439 16.11 -54.12 14.89
C GLN A 439 16.37 -52.71 15.45
N ASN A 440 17.05 -52.65 16.60
CA ASN A 440 17.41 -51.45 17.35
C ASN A 440 18.93 -51.15 17.30
N GLY A 441 19.63 -51.56 16.25
CA GLY A 441 21.04 -51.30 16.07
C GLY A 441 21.33 -49.89 15.53
N ALA A 442 22.46 -49.30 15.93
CA ALA A 442 22.91 -48.00 15.42
C ALA A 442 23.83 -48.13 14.19
N PRO A 443 23.45 -47.68 12.98
CA PRO A 443 22.10 -47.29 12.56
C PRO A 443 21.29 -48.50 12.06
N ASP A 444 19.98 -48.38 12.10
CA ASP A 444 19.00 -49.24 11.45
C ASP A 444 17.89 -48.35 10.87
N GLY A 445 17.02 -48.94 10.06
CA GLY A 445 16.00 -48.14 9.40
C GLY A 445 14.92 -48.94 8.70
N LEU A 446 13.94 -48.20 8.21
CA LEU A 446 12.78 -48.73 7.53
C LEU A 446 12.41 -47.85 6.33
N ALA A 447 11.76 -48.46 5.35
CA ALA A 447 11.30 -47.81 4.13
C ALA A 447 9.89 -48.27 3.79
N LEU A 448 9.03 -47.31 3.51
CA LEU A 448 7.72 -47.53 2.92
C LEU A 448 7.84 -47.38 1.41
N VAL A 449 7.43 -48.41 0.66
CA VAL A 449 7.66 -48.48 -0.78
C VAL A 449 6.42 -48.90 -1.55
N ASP A 450 6.29 -48.42 -2.79
CA ASP A 450 5.41 -48.97 -3.80
C ASP A 450 6.25 -49.88 -4.72
N ILE A 451 6.08 -51.19 -4.58
CA ILE A 451 6.81 -52.17 -5.38
C ILE A 451 6.25 -52.31 -6.80
N GLY A 452 5.01 -51.87 -7.05
CA GLY A 452 4.40 -51.87 -8.37
C GLY A 452 5.02 -50.80 -9.27
N ASN A 453 5.29 -49.63 -8.69
CA ASN A 453 5.92 -48.49 -9.36
C ASN A 453 7.44 -48.42 -9.17
N GLY A 454 8.00 -49.16 -8.22
CA GLY A 454 9.43 -49.17 -7.92
C GLY A 454 9.90 -47.89 -7.25
N THR A 455 9.07 -47.31 -6.37
CA THR A 455 9.33 -46.01 -5.74
C THR A 455 9.44 -46.13 -4.22
N LEU A 456 10.37 -45.38 -3.64
CA LEU A 456 10.36 -45.06 -2.20
C LEU A 456 9.29 -44.00 -1.95
N ILE A 457 8.46 -44.24 -0.94
CA ILE A 457 7.37 -43.33 -0.53
C ILE A 457 7.81 -42.50 0.66
N ASP A 458 8.29 -43.18 1.71
CA ASP A 458 8.69 -42.58 2.99
C ASP A 458 9.80 -43.45 3.62
N ALA A 459 10.65 -42.89 4.46
CA ALA A 459 11.71 -43.63 5.12
C ALA A 459 12.08 -43.09 6.50
N LEU A 460 12.64 -43.95 7.34
CA LEU A 460 13.26 -43.52 8.58
C LEU A 460 14.57 -44.27 8.77
N SER A 461 15.65 -43.51 8.99
CA SER A 461 16.92 -44.00 9.52
C SER A 461 17.06 -43.46 10.95
N TYR A 462 17.17 -44.36 11.92
CA TYR A 462 17.31 -44.02 13.33
C TYR A 462 18.69 -44.43 13.86
N GLU A 463 19.11 -43.76 14.93
CA GLU A 463 20.43 -43.91 15.58
C GLU A 463 21.64 -43.76 14.63
N GLY A 464 21.45 -43.07 13.52
CA GLY A 464 22.48 -42.74 12.53
C GLY A 464 21.93 -42.70 11.12
N ALA A 465 22.83 -42.68 10.13
CA ALA A 465 22.48 -42.43 8.73
C ALA A 465 22.69 -43.66 7.84
N ILE A 466 21.60 -44.16 7.25
CA ILE A 466 21.63 -45.12 6.14
C ILE A 466 21.43 -44.32 4.84
N THR A 467 22.53 -43.83 4.27
CA THR A 467 22.51 -42.99 3.07
C THR A 467 22.39 -43.78 1.76
N THR A 468 22.60 -45.10 1.79
CA THR A 468 22.41 -45.97 0.63
C THR A 468 22.09 -47.40 1.05
N VAL A 469 20.94 -47.91 0.60
CA VAL A 469 20.54 -49.32 0.65
C VAL A 469 19.93 -49.71 -0.70
N THR A 470 20.12 -50.95 -1.14
CA THR A 470 19.41 -51.47 -2.33
C THR A 470 18.18 -52.25 -1.90
N ILE A 471 17.00 -51.71 -2.20
CA ILE A 471 15.71 -52.35 -1.92
C ILE A 471 15.26 -53.12 -3.17
N PRO A 472 14.89 -54.41 -3.05
CA PRO A 472 14.35 -55.17 -4.17
C PRO A 472 13.16 -54.47 -4.83
N MET A 473 13.12 -54.47 -6.16
CA MET A 473 12.08 -53.83 -7.00
C MET A 473 12.06 -52.28 -6.99
N VAL A 474 12.78 -51.62 -6.08
CA VAL A 474 12.87 -50.15 -6.01
C VAL A 474 14.23 -49.65 -6.52
N GLY A 475 15.33 -50.28 -6.07
CA GLY A 475 16.69 -49.87 -6.42
C GLY A 475 17.45 -49.27 -5.24
N ALA A 476 18.49 -48.48 -5.53
CA ALA A 476 19.32 -47.85 -4.51
C ALA A 476 18.65 -46.56 -4.00
N VAL A 477 18.45 -46.45 -2.69
CA VAL A 477 17.78 -45.32 -2.03
C VAL A 477 18.48 -44.91 -0.74
N SER A 478 18.25 -43.67 -0.29
CA SER A 478 18.61 -43.20 1.05
C SER A 478 17.41 -43.40 1.98
N LEU A 479 17.67 -43.79 3.24
CA LEU A 479 16.65 -43.78 4.30
C LEU A 479 16.73 -42.52 5.18
N VAL A 480 17.67 -41.63 4.88
CA VAL A 480 17.75 -40.31 5.49
C VAL A 480 16.87 -39.36 4.69
N GLU A 481 15.80 -38.89 5.33
CA GLU A 481 14.94 -37.81 4.85
C GLU A 481 15.58 -36.48 5.21
N GLY A 482 15.95 -35.67 4.21
CA GLY A 482 16.56 -34.37 4.43
C GLY A 482 17.80 -34.42 5.35
N THR A 483 17.64 -33.92 6.58
CA THR A 483 18.69 -33.95 7.60
C THR A 483 18.54 -35.16 8.51
N VAL A 484 19.64 -35.87 8.77
CA VAL A 484 19.67 -37.04 9.66
C VAL A 484 19.04 -36.77 11.02
N LEU A 485 18.27 -37.73 11.52
CA LEU A 485 17.72 -37.71 12.88
C LEU A 485 18.87 -37.50 13.90
N PRO A 486 18.78 -36.51 14.81
CA PRO A 486 19.81 -36.30 15.83
C PRO A 486 20.00 -37.56 16.68
N MET A 487 21.25 -37.96 16.93
CA MET A 487 21.57 -39.20 17.67
C MET A 487 20.98 -39.26 19.09
N ASN A 488 20.61 -38.12 19.68
CA ASN A 488 19.97 -38.08 21.00
C ASN A 488 18.45 -38.29 20.96
N ILE A 489 17.86 -38.44 19.77
CA ILE A 489 16.46 -38.81 19.56
C ILE A 489 16.45 -40.29 19.20
N GLN A 490 16.31 -41.12 20.23
CA GLN A 490 16.34 -42.57 20.15
C GLN A 490 15.35 -43.14 21.15
N ASP A 491 14.73 -44.25 20.79
CA ASP A 491 14.11 -45.14 21.76
C ASP A 491 15.24 -45.96 22.41
N SER A 492 15.19 -46.18 23.72
CA SER A 492 16.37 -46.63 24.49
C SER A 492 16.13 -47.82 25.42
N ASN A 493 14.97 -48.49 25.31
CA ASN A 493 14.55 -49.59 26.18
C ASN A 493 14.44 -49.23 27.68
N VAL A 494 14.75 -48.00 28.07
CA VAL A 494 14.74 -47.57 29.48
C VAL A 494 13.35 -47.11 29.88
N ASP A 495 12.72 -46.31 29.02
CA ASP A 495 11.43 -45.67 29.25
C ASP A 495 10.45 -46.08 28.16
N VAL A 496 9.15 -46.10 28.47
CA VAL A 496 8.12 -46.33 27.46
C VAL A 496 8.09 -45.12 26.55
N ALA A 497 8.52 -45.28 25.31
CA ALA A 497 8.62 -44.20 24.34
C ALA A 497 8.50 -44.74 22.92
N SER A 498 8.24 -43.83 21.97
CA SER A 498 8.24 -44.12 20.54
C SER A 498 8.77 -42.90 19.78
N LEU A 499 9.35 -43.14 18.61
CA LEU A 499 9.62 -42.07 17.66
C LEU A 499 8.32 -41.71 16.96
N VAL A 500 7.95 -40.43 16.97
CA VAL A 500 6.71 -39.93 16.38
C VAL A 500 7.00 -38.77 15.43
N ARG A 501 6.21 -38.65 14.35
CA ARG A 501 6.09 -37.37 13.63
C ARG A 501 5.27 -36.40 14.49
N LEU A 502 5.83 -35.24 14.78
CA LEU A 502 5.18 -34.22 15.63
C LEU A 502 5.33 -32.83 14.98
N PRO A 503 4.24 -32.18 14.54
CA PRO A 503 2.83 -32.58 14.67
C PRO A 503 2.45 -33.88 13.94
N ASN A 504 1.39 -34.57 14.41
CA ASN A 504 0.90 -35.82 13.82
C ASN A 504 0.68 -35.69 12.31
N GLY A 505 1.25 -36.60 11.54
CA GLY A 505 1.07 -36.68 10.09
C GLY A 505 1.80 -35.60 9.27
N ASN A 506 2.64 -34.80 9.93
CA ASN A 506 3.45 -33.79 9.28
C ASN A 506 4.76 -34.39 8.78
N ASP A 507 4.94 -34.43 7.46
CA ASP A 507 6.15 -34.92 6.80
C ASP A 507 6.71 -33.86 5.87
N THR A 508 7.81 -33.22 6.26
CA THR A 508 8.51 -32.23 5.44
C THR A 508 9.68 -32.85 4.67
N ASN A 509 9.75 -34.19 4.62
CA ASN A 509 10.86 -34.97 4.12
C ASN A 509 12.19 -34.57 4.80
N ASN A 510 12.13 -34.31 6.12
CA ASN A 510 13.30 -33.92 6.92
C ASN A 510 13.24 -34.55 8.33
N ALA A 511 14.00 -35.62 8.53
CA ALA A 511 13.92 -36.42 9.73
C ALA A 511 14.20 -35.61 11.02
N ALA A 512 15.19 -34.71 11.00
CA ALA A 512 15.51 -33.87 12.15
C ALA A 512 14.38 -32.90 12.56
N THR A 513 13.55 -32.50 11.59
CA THR A 513 12.44 -31.57 11.81
C THR A 513 11.20 -32.33 12.26
N ASP A 514 10.85 -33.39 11.54
CA ASP A 514 9.56 -34.06 11.68
C ASP A 514 9.50 -35.00 12.88
N TRP A 515 10.60 -35.67 13.21
CA TRP A 515 10.61 -36.73 14.23
C TRP A 515 11.02 -36.22 15.61
N LYS A 516 10.32 -36.71 16.63
CA LYS A 516 10.60 -36.46 18.05
C LYS A 516 10.41 -37.76 18.83
N LEU A 517 11.04 -37.85 20.00
CA LEU A 517 10.77 -38.92 20.96
C LEU A 517 9.55 -38.52 21.80
N SER A 518 8.50 -39.35 21.79
CA SER A 518 7.33 -39.19 22.64
C SER A 518 7.37 -40.17 23.80
N ALA A 519 6.94 -39.73 24.98
CA ALA A 519 6.77 -40.61 26.15
C ALA A 519 5.39 -41.32 26.18
N ASN A 520 4.57 -41.11 25.15
CA ASN A 520 3.19 -41.57 25.10
C ASN A 520 2.91 -42.24 23.75
N PRO A 521 3.26 -43.52 23.56
CA PRO A 521 2.97 -44.21 22.31
C PRO A 521 1.47 -44.25 21.98
N THR A 522 1.10 -43.98 20.73
CA THR A 522 -0.29 -43.74 20.28
C THR A 522 -0.73 -44.65 19.12
N PRO A 523 -0.50 -45.98 19.15
CA PRO A 523 -0.82 -46.86 18.03
C PRO A 523 -2.31 -46.80 17.65
N GLY A 524 -2.57 -46.26 16.47
CA GLY A 524 -3.89 -46.10 15.87
C GLY A 524 -4.58 -44.78 16.21
N ALA A 525 -3.87 -43.80 16.74
CA ALA A 525 -4.38 -42.50 17.16
C ALA A 525 -3.39 -41.37 16.82
N ALA A 526 -3.83 -40.11 16.95
CA ALA A 526 -2.95 -38.98 16.66
C ALA A 526 -1.80 -38.88 17.67
N ASN A 527 -0.58 -38.71 17.15
CA ASN A 527 0.64 -38.54 17.94
C ASN A 527 0.52 -37.38 18.93
N VAL A 528 1.02 -37.60 20.13
CA VAL A 528 1.14 -36.58 21.19
C VAL A 528 2.57 -36.55 21.75
N PRO A 529 3.00 -35.42 22.36
CA PRO A 529 4.34 -35.30 22.95
C PRO A 529 4.63 -36.30 24.08
#